data_AF-A0A496X7V9-F1
#
_entry.id   AF-A0A496X7V9-F1
#
_cell.length_a   1.000
_cell.length_b   1.000
_cell.length_c   1.000
_cell.angle_alpha   90.00
_cell.angle_beta   90.00
_cell.angle_gamma   90.00
#
_symmetry.space_group_name_H-M   'P 1'
#
loop_
_entity.id
_entity.type
_entity.pdbx_description
1 polymer ?
#
loop_
_entity_poly.entity_id
_entity_poly.type
_entity_poly.pdbx_seq_one_letter_code
_entity_poly.pdbx_strand_id
1 'polypeptide(L)'
;MNWDAIGAISEAVGVLGVIITLAYLAVQIRQNSRTMDQHTAAVVSAAEIAAADQNGRQYTILAQDSELADIVYRGNLGRELNPLEHIRYSSYWFTCFVYCQNAFFHNKRGYTGKASWRIFDIGFSNI
;
A
#
# COMPACT_ATOMS: atom_id res chain seq x y z
N MET A 1 21.34 2.11 -64.71
CA MET A 1 21.01 3.46 -64.21
C MET A 1 19.56 3.61 -63.70
N ASN A 2 18.93 2.54 -63.18
CA ASN A 2 17.64 2.58 -62.46
C ASN A 2 17.75 1.96 -61.06
N TRP A 3 18.76 1.11 -60.86
CA TRP A 3 19.05 0.45 -59.59
C TRP A 3 19.49 1.41 -58.49
N ASP A 4 20.26 2.46 -58.80
CA ASP A 4 20.69 3.45 -57.81
C ASP A 4 19.51 4.29 -57.28
N ALA A 5 18.57 4.65 -58.16
CA ALA A 5 17.36 5.38 -57.76
C ALA A 5 16.46 4.52 -56.85
N ILE A 6 16.32 3.22 -57.15
CA ILE A 6 15.59 2.26 -56.31
C ILE A 6 16.30 2.07 -54.96
N GLY A 7 17.63 2.00 -54.95
CA GLY A 7 18.45 1.91 -53.74
C GLY A 7 18.25 3.13 -52.83
N ALA A 8 18.33 4.34 -53.39
CA ALA A 8 18.13 5.58 -52.66
C ALA A 8 16.71 5.71 -52.07
N ILE A 9 15.67 5.26 -52.80
CA ILE A 9 14.29 5.23 -52.28
C ILE A 9 14.18 4.24 -51.11
N SER A 10 14.81 3.07 -51.23
CA SER A 10 14.78 2.04 -50.18
C SER A 10 15.48 2.53 -48.90
N GLU A 11 16.59 3.24 -49.05
CA GLU A 11 17.31 3.86 -47.93
C GLU A 11 16.46 4.96 -47.27
N ALA A 12 15.84 5.85 -48.05
CA ALA A 12 14.97 6.90 -47.51
C ALA A 12 13.78 6.32 -46.74
N VAL A 13 13.13 5.27 -47.28
CA VAL A 13 12.01 4.59 -46.60
C VAL A 13 12.50 3.87 -45.34
N GLY A 14 13.67 3.24 -45.37
CA GLY A 14 14.27 2.60 -44.20
C GLY A 14 14.54 3.59 -43.07
N VAL A 15 15.16 4.74 -43.39
CA VAL A 15 15.42 5.82 -42.42
C VAL A 15 14.11 6.39 -41.87
N LEU A 16 13.12 6.64 -42.72
CA LEU A 16 11.79 7.10 -42.27
C LEU A 16 11.13 6.09 -41.33
N GLY A 17 11.23 4.79 -41.65
CA GLY A 17 10.74 3.71 -40.80
C GLY A 17 11.39 3.76 -39.41
N VAL A 18 12.73 3.88 -39.34
CA VAL A 18 13.46 4.00 -38.08
C VAL A 18 13.02 5.23 -37.27
N ILE A 19 12.88 6.39 -37.92
CA ILE A 19 12.43 7.64 -37.26
C ILE A 19 11.04 7.46 -36.66
N ILE A 20 10.11 6.87 -37.43
CA ILE A 20 8.73 6.61 -36.96
C ILE A 20 8.75 5.66 -35.77
N THR A 21 9.54 4.57 -35.83
CA THR A 21 9.66 3.62 -34.73
C THR A 21 10.24 4.28 -33.47
N LEU A 22 11.27 5.12 -33.59
CA LEU A 22 11.85 5.84 -32.46
C LEU A 22 10.85 6.84 -31.84
N ALA A 23 10.09 7.56 -32.67
CA ALA A 23 9.04 8.45 -32.19
C ALA A 23 7.95 7.69 -31.43
N TYR A 24 7.52 6.55 -31.97
CA TYR A 24 6.56 5.66 -31.31
C TYR A 24 7.09 5.15 -29.97
N LEU A 25 8.33 4.65 -29.91
CA LEU A 25 8.96 4.17 -28.68
C LEU A 25 9.08 5.28 -27.63
N ALA A 26 9.45 6.51 -28.03
CA ALA A 26 9.52 7.64 -27.12
C ALA A 26 8.16 7.96 -26.48
N VAL A 27 7.08 7.90 -27.26
CA VAL A 27 5.71 8.07 -26.75
C VAL A 27 5.33 6.89 -25.86
N GLN A 28 5.64 5.67 -26.27
CA GLN A 28 5.33 4.45 -25.51
C GLN A 28 6.00 4.45 -24.14
N ILE A 29 7.28 4.83 -24.05
CA ILE A 29 8.01 4.91 -22.78
C ILE A 29 7.38 5.96 -21.86
N ARG A 30 7.02 7.15 -22.40
CA ARG A 30 6.35 8.20 -21.60
C ARG A 30 5.01 7.74 -21.05
N GLN A 31 4.22 7.02 -21.86
CA GLN A 31 2.95 6.45 -21.41
C GLN A 31 3.17 5.39 -20.33
N ASN A 32 4.14 4.50 -20.53
CA ASN A 32 4.48 3.47 -19.55
C ASN A 32 4.90 4.08 -18.20
N SER A 33 5.78 5.09 -18.21
CA SER A 33 6.18 5.79 -16.98
C SER A 33 4.97 6.39 -16.24
N ARG A 34 4.06 7.07 -16.95
CA ARG A 34 2.85 7.65 -16.33
C ARG A 34 1.93 6.58 -15.74
N THR A 35 1.74 5.47 -16.45
CA THR A 35 0.95 4.34 -15.95
C THR A 35 1.58 3.71 -14.71
N MET A 36 2.91 3.58 -14.69
CA MET A 36 3.65 3.06 -13.54
C MET A 36 3.50 3.96 -12.30
N ASP A 37 3.57 5.28 -12.49
CA ASP A 37 3.38 6.25 -11.41
C ASP A 37 1.95 6.17 -10.85
N GLN A 38 0.95 6.11 -11.75
CA GLN A 38 -0.46 5.96 -11.37
C GLN A 38 -0.71 4.64 -10.63
N HIS A 39 -0.09 3.55 -11.07
CA HIS A 39 -0.19 2.25 -10.42
C HIS A 39 0.43 2.30 -9.02
N THR A 40 1.62 2.90 -8.88
CA THR A 40 2.26 3.10 -7.57
C THR A 40 1.36 3.91 -6.63
N ALA A 41 0.81 5.02 -7.10
CA ALA A 41 -0.10 5.84 -6.30
C ALA A 41 -1.37 5.08 -5.89
N ALA A 42 -1.93 4.27 -6.79
CA ALA A 42 -3.09 3.42 -6.48
C ALA A 42 -2.78 2.35 -5.43
N VAL A 43 -1.62 1.70 -5.51
CA VAL A 43 -1.19 0.70 -4.51
C VAL A 43 -1.00 1.32 -3.13
N VAL A 44 -0.36 2.50 -3.05
CA VAL A 44 -0.19 3.23 -1.78
C VAL A 44 -1.56 3.60 -1.20
N SER A 45 -2.44 4.19 -2.02
CA SER A 45 -3.80 4.57 -1.59
C SER A 45 -4.61 3.37 -1.09
N ALA A 46 -4.57 2.24 -1.80
CA ALA A 46 -5.26 1.02 -1.37
C ALA A 46 -4.73 0.49 -0.04
N ALA A 47 -3.41 0.53 0.18
CA ALA A 47 -2.79 0.14 1.44
C ALA A 47 -3.22 1.06 2.61
N GLU A 48 -3.34 2.37 2.36
CA GLU A 48 -3.81 3.34 3.36
C GLU A 48 -5.29 3.13 3.73
N ILE A 49 -6.16 2.89 2.74
CA ILE A 49 -7.58 2.58 2.98
C ILE A 49 -7.72 1.30 3.80
N ALA A 50 -6.99 0.24 3.44
CA ALA A 50 -7.03 -1.03 4.18
C ALA A 50 -6.55 -0.86 5.64
N ALA A 51 -5.50 -0.06 5.85
CA ALA A 51 -5.02 0.25 7.20
C ALA A 51 -6.05 1.05 8.02
N ALA A 52 -6.72 2.02 7.39
CA ALA A 52 -7.78 2.79 8.05
C ALA A 52 -9.01 1.93 8.39
N ASP A 53 -9.44 1.04 7.49
CA ASP A 53 -10.53 0.10 7.74
C ASP A 53 -10.21 -0.84 8.92
N GLN A 54 -9.02 -1.45 8.91
CA GLN A 54 -8.60 -2.32 10.01
C GLN A 54 -8.58 -1.59 11.36
N ASN A 55 -8.10 -0.34 11.38
CA ASN A 55 -8.10 0.47 12.59
C ASN A 55 -9.54 0.79 13.06
N GLY A 56 -10.41 1.24 12.15
CA GLY A 56 -11.81 1.52 12.46
C GLY A 56 -12.57 0.30 12.97
N ARG A 57 -12.31 -0.88 12.43
CA ARG A 57 -12.92 -2.15 12.87
C ARG A 57 -12.59 -2.48 14.32
N GLN A 58 -11.35 -2.24 14.77
CA GLN A 58 -10.96 -2.49 16.16
C GLN A 58 -11.77 -1.66 17.16
N TYR A 59 -11.94 -0.38 16.87
CA TYR A 59 -12.74 0.51 17.71
C TYR A 59 -14.23 0.19 17.62
N THR A 60 -14.71 -0.16 16.43
CA THR A 60 -16.12 -0.51 16.22
C THR A 60 -16.51 -1.77 16.99
N ILE A 61 -15.63 -2.78 17.04
CA ILE A 61 -15.86 -4.01 17.81
C ILE A 61 -16.07 -3.71 19.31
N LEU A 62 -15.21 -2.88 19.91
CA LEU A 62 -15.39 -2.47 21.30
C LEU A 62 -16.64 -1.61 21.52
N ALA A 63 -16.99 -0.75 20.55
CA ALA A 63 -18.18 0.09 20.65
C ALA A 63 -19.49 -0.70 20.55
N GLN A 64 -19.47 -1.86 19.89
CA GLN A 64 -20.66 -2.68 19.63
C GLN A 64 -20.85 -3.84 20.63
N ASP A 65 -19.76 -4.34 21.23
CA ASP A 65 -19.78 -5.46 22.17
C ASP A 65 -19.43 -4.97 23.58
N SER A 66 -20.46 -4.66 24.38
CA SER A 66 -20.29 -4.15 25.74
C SER A 66 -19.60 -5.15 26.68
N GLU A 67 -19.77 -6.45 26.44
CA GLU A 67 -19.13 -7.50 27.24
C GLU A 67 -17.63 -7.54 26.93
N LEU A 68 -17.26 -7.50 25.65
CA LEU A 68 -15.85 -7.42 25.26
C LEU A 68 -15.19 -6.13 25.77
N ALA A 69 -15.90 -5.00 25.72
CA ALA A 69 -15.40 -3.74 26.27
C ALA A 69 -15.09 -3.84 27.77
N ASP A 70 -15.97 -4.48 28.56
CA ASP A 70 -15.73 -4.74 29.98
C ASP A 70 -14.55 -5.69 30.22
N ILE A 71 -14.45 -6.78 29.44
CA ILE A 71 -13.33 -7.73 29.50
C ILE A 71 -12.00 -7.02 29.22
N VAL A 72 -11.93 -6.22 28.15
CA VAL A 72 -10.72 -5.46 27.79
C VAL A 72 -10.37 -4.44 28.85
N TYR A 73 -11.36 -3.71 29.39
CA TYR A 73 -11.15 -2.78 30.48
C TYR A 73 -10.59 -3.46 31.74
N ARG A 74 -11.20 -4.58 32.18
CA ARG A 74 -10.73 -5.36 33.33
C ARG A 74 -9.34 -5.95 33.09
N GLY A 75 -9.09 -6.52 31.91
CA GLY A 75 -7.80 -7.08 31.53
C GLY A 75 -6.68 -6.04 31.54
N ASN A 76 -6.95 -4.83 31.05
CA ASN A 76 -5.99 -3.72 31.08
C ASN A 76 -5.65 -3.24 32.50
N LEU A 77 -6.56 -3.43 33.46
CA LEU A 77 -6.33 -3.15 34.88
C LEU A 77 -5.66 -4.31 35.63
N GLY A 78 -5.35 -5.42 34.94
CA GLY A 78 -4.78 -6.62 35.56
C GLY A 78 -5.76 -7.33 36.50
N ARG A 79 -7.07 -7.14 36.32
CA ARG A 79 -8.09 -7.88 37.09
C ARG A 79 -8.20 -9.31 36.59
N GLU A 80 -8.68 -10.17 37.47
CA GLU A 80 -8.88 -11.58 37.14
C GLU A 80 -9.90 -11.75 36.02
N LEU A 81 -9.53 -12.57 35.02
CA LEU A 81 -10.37 -12.96 33.90
C LEU A 81 -10.56 -14.47 33.96
N ASN A 82 -11.77 -14.95 33.70
CA ASN A 82 -11.97 -16.38 33.55
C ASN A 82 -11.33 -16.90 32.25
N PRO A 83 -11.16 -18.23 32.06
CA PRO A 83 -10.47 -18.76 30.88
C PRO A 83 -11.06 -18.32 29.53
N LEU A 84 -12.38 -18.16 29.42
CA LEU A 84 -13.04 -17.72 28.19
C LEU A 84 -12.81 -16.23 27.93
N GLU A 85 -12.92 -15.41 28.98
CA GLU A 85 -12.62 -13.98 28.92
C GLU A 85 -11.16 -13.74 28.52
N HIS A 86 -10.24 -14.55 29.04
CA HIS A 86 -8.82 -14.47 28.70
C HIS A 86 -8.58 -14.75 27.21
N ILE A 87 -9.30 -15.69 26.60
CA ILE A 87 -9.23 -15.95 25.16
C ILE A 87 -9.74 -14.75 24.35
N ARG A 88 -10.86 -14.13 24.77
CA ARG A 88 -11.41 -12.94 24.10
C ARG A 88 -10.44 -11.75 24.21
N TYR A 89 -9.90 -11.53 25.39
CA TYR A 89 -8.91 -10.49 25.68
C TYR A 89 -7.64 -10.67 24.83
N SER A 90 -7.06 -11.87 24.85
CA SER A 90 -5.84 -12.15 24.09
C SER A 90 -6.05 -12.08 22.59
N SER A 91 -7.21 -12.54 22.09
CA SER A 91 -7.57 -12.43 20.67
C SER A 91 -7.69 -10.98 20.23
N TYR A 92 -8.36 -10.14 21.03
CA TYR A 92 -8.46 -8.70 20.75
C TYR A 92 -7.07 -8.06 20.62
N TRP A 93 -6.22 -8.23 21.63
CA TRP A 93 -4.87 -7.66 21.61
C TRP A 93 -3.97 -8.26 20.53
N PHE A 94 -4.11 -9.54 20.23
CA PHE A 94 -3.40 -10.18 19.12
C PHE A 94 -3.74 -9.50 17.78
N THR A 95 -5.01 -9.17 17.55
CA THR A 95 -5.40 -8.45 16.32
C THR A 95 -4.85 -7.02 16.26
N CYS A 96 -4.75 -6.32 17.40
CA CYS A 96 -4.05 -5.04 17.49
C CYS A 96 -2.55 -5.18 17.20
N PHE A 97 -1.91 -6.24 17.68
CA PHE A 97 -0.50 -6.51 17.40
C PHE A 97 -0.27 -6.78 15.91
N VAL A 98 -1.09 -7.64 15.28
CA VAL A 98 -1.01 -7.93 13.85
C VAL A 98 -1.22 -6.66 13.01
N TYR A 99 -2.10 -5.75 13.44
CA TYR A 99 -2.25 -4.44 12.81
C TYR A 99 -0.94 -3.63 12.84
N CYS A 100 -0.32 -3.47 14.01
CA CYS A 100 0.95 -2.75 14.15
C CYS A 100 2.07 -3.39 13.30
N GLN A 101 2.13 -4.73 13.29
CA GLN A 101 3.08 -5.48 12.46
C GLN A 101 2.88 -5.19 10.96
N ASN A 102 1.62 -5.24 10.48
CA ASN A 102 1.30 -4.95 9.08
C ASN A 102 1.63 -3.50 8.71
N ALA A 103 1.29 -2.55 9.57
CA ALA A 103 1.61 -1.14 9.38
C ALA A 103 3.13 -0.93 9.24
N PHE A 104 3.93 -1.58 10.10
CA PHE A 104 5.39 -1.53 10.02
C PHE A 104 5.93 -2.11 8.70
N PHE A 105 5.44 -3.28 8.27
CA PHE A 105 5.89 -3.88 7.01
C PHE A 105 5.45 -3.09 5.77
N HIS A 106 4.27 -2.47 5.79
CA HIS A 106 3.83 -1.57 4.72
C HIS A 106 4.72 -0.33 4.62
N ASN A 107 5.06 0.27 5.75
CA ASN A 107 5.97 1.42 5.78
C ASN A 107 7.38 1.06 5.28
N LYS A 108 7.93 -0.09 5.74
CA LYS A 108 9.25 -0.58 5.28
C LYS A 108 9.29 -0.84 3.77
N ARG A 109 8.16 -1.21 3.16
CA ARG A 109 8.04 -1.44 1.70
C ARG A 109 7.74 -0.16 0.90
N GLY A 110 7.58 0.99 1.57
CA GLY A 110 7.28 2.26 0.94
C GLY A 110 5.82 2.44 0.54
N TYR A 111 4.90 1.64 1.08
CA TYR A 111 3.47 1.71 0.77
C TYR A 111 2.67 2.63 1.69
N THR A 112 3.34 3.41 2.54
CA THR A 112 2.70 4.29 3.52
C THR A 112 3.19 5.71 3.33
N GLY A 113 2.27 6.68 3.23
CA GLY A 113 2.63 8.09 3.21
C GLY A 113 3.29 8.53 4.51
N LYS A 114 4.25 9.47 4.43
CA LYS A 114 4.95 10.02 5.61
C LYS A 114 3.99 10.60 6.66
N ALA A 115 2.87 11.18 6.23
CA ALA A 115 1.85 11.70 7.14
C ALA A 115 1.14 10.58 7.91
N SER A 116 0.81 9.48 7.23
CA SER A 116 0.14 8.30 7.77
C SER A 116 1.01 7.54 8.78
N TRP A 117 2.34 7.56 8.61
CA TRP A 117 3.28 6.91 9.54
C TRP A 117 3.59 7.75 10.80
N ARG A 118 3.43 9.08 10.74
CA ARG A 118 3.81 10.01 11.84
C ARG A 118 3.14 9.69 13.18
N ILE A 119 1.92 9.16 13.16
CA ILE A 119 1.20 8.72 14.37
C ILE A 119 1.96 7.61 15.10
N PHE A 120 2.52 6.67 14.35
CA PHE A 120 3.35 5.60 14.90
C PHE A 120 4.68 6.14 15.39
N ASP A 121 5.33 7.08 14.69
CA ASP A 121 6.57 7.71 15.17
C ASP A 121 6.38 8.42 16.52
N ILE A 122 5.25 9.12 16.71
CA ILE A 122 4.93 9.74 18.00
C ILE A 122 4.71 8.66 19.08
N GLY A 123 4.05 7.56 18.74
CA GLY A 123 3.82 6.46 19.68
C GLY A 123 5.11 5.75 20.09
N PHE A 124 5.98 5.43 19.13
CA PHE A 124 7.23 4.69 19.37
C PHE A 124 8.38 5.52 19.92
N SER A 125 8.39 6.85 19.71
CA SER A 125 9.42 7.73 20.26
C SER A 125 9.29 7.99 21.77
N ASN A 126 8.13 7.65 22.36
CA ASN A 126 7.83 7.84 23.78
C ASN A 126 7.93 6.54 24.60
N ILE A 127 8.52 5.48 24.03
CA ILE A 127 8.79 4.18 24.67
C ILE A 127 10.30 3.97 24.70
#